data_AF-A0AAN5CKH3-F1
#
_entry.id   AF-A0AAN5CKH3-F1
#
_cell.length_a   1.000
_cell.length_b   1.000
_cell.length_c   1.000
_cell.angle_alpha   90.00
_cell.angle_beta   90.00
_cell.angle_gamma   90.00
#
_symmetry.space_group_name_H-M   'P 1'
#
loop_
_entity.id
_entity.type
_entity.pdbx_description
1 polymer ?
#
loop_
_entity_poly.entity_id
_entity_poly.type
_entity_poly.pdbx_seq_one_letter_code
_entity_poly.pdbx_strand_id
1 'polypeptide(L)'
;SLATLPVSILLECCNLTVATAIASGLVFRIISVEQMLLCMSFIAASGLALIFAVLSFNRRIDKKLGQAVLTTAYSISRAYQIKENIHVIQAILRLAFVLLALNVPIMVLEIAFRFFASVDGATSAIFANASMDVFISIYPMILVTSVPFSDVVFERSLKRLWKGQDIFDALAHIYRFRQQKHGSSTM
;
A
#
# COMPACT_ATOMS: atom_id res chain seq x y z
N SER A 1 16.77 0.36 -13.48
CA SER A 1 16.63 -0.35 -14.78
C SER A 1 15.53 0.34 -15.55
N LEU A 2 15.74 0.71 -16.82
CA LEU A 2 14.69 1.35 -17.63
C LEU A 2 13.43 0.48 -17.82
N ALA A 3 13.52 -0.82 -17.49
CA ALA A 3 12.41 -1.77 -17.58
C ALA A 3 11.55 -1.86 -16.31
N THR A 4 12.05 -1.48 -15.12
CA THR A 4 11.25 -1.60 -13.89
C THR A 4 10.17 -0.53 -13.78
N LEU A 5 10.41 0.66 -14.32
CA LEU A 5 9.43 1.74 -14.34
C LEU A 5 8.23 1.43 -15.27
N PRO A 6 8.40 1.03 -16.54
CA PRO A 6 7.28 0.60 -17.40
C PRO A 6 6.51 -0.58 -16.81
N VAL A 7 7.20 -1.56 -16.22
CA VAL A 7 6.55 -2.69 -15.56
C VAL A 7 5.73 -2.24 -14.36
N SER A 8 6.23 -1.30 -13.55
CA SER A 8 5.48 -0.74 -12.43
C SER A 8 4.27 0.07 -12.89
N ILE A 9 4.41 0.85 -13.98
CA ILE A 9 3.30 1.62 -14.56
C ILE A 9 2.24 0.67 -15.12
N LEU A 10 2.64 -0.36 -15.88
CA LEU A 10 1.73 -1.39 -16.39
C LEU A 10 1.00 -2.11 -15.26
N LEU A 11 1.72 -2.47 -14.19
CA LEU A 11 1.13 -3.11 -13.02
C LEU A 11 0.08 -2.21 -12.36
N GLU A 12 0.37 -0.92 -12.19
CA GLU A 12 -0.61 0.02 -11.64
C GLU A 12 -1.80 0.27 -12.56
N CYS A 13 -1.59 0.40 -13.87
CA CYS A 13 -2.68 0.49 -14.84
C CYS A 13 -3.58 -0.76 -14.81
N CYS A 14 -2.99 -1.95 -14.70
CA CYS A 14 -3.72 -3.20 -14.53
C CYS A 14 -4.51 -3.21 -13.21
N ASN A 15 -3.91 -2.79 -12.09
CA ASN A 15 -4.59 -2.71 -10.80
C ASN A 15 -5.77 -1.74 -10.84
N LEU A 16 -5.59 -0.54 -11.41
CA LEU A 16 -6.65 0.45 -11.60
C LEU A 16 -7.78 -0.08 -12.48
N THR A 17 -7.46 -0.78 -13.57
CA THR A 17 -8.46 -1.35 -14.47
C THR A 17 -9.27 -2.44 -13.77
N VAL A 18 -8.60 -3.34 -13.03
CA VAL A 18 -9.27 -4.39 -12.26
C VAL A 18 -10.13 -3.80 -11.14
N ALA A 19 -9.62 -2.81 -10.39
CA ALA A 19 -10.39 -2.15 -9.34
C ALA A 19 -11.63 -1.44 -9.90
N THR A 20 -11.49 -0.75 -11.04
CA THR A 20 -12.61 -0.06 -11.71
C THR A 20 -13.64 -1.04 -12.25
N ALA A 21 -13.21 -2.18 -12.80
CA ALA A 21 -14.09 -3.23 -13.28
C ALA A 21 -14.86 -3.93 -12.15
N ILE A 22 -14.21 -4.16 -11.00
CA ILE A 22 -14.87 -4.72 -9.82
C ILE A 22 -15.87 -3.72 -9.24
N ALA A 23 -15.48 -2.45 -9.13
CA ALA A 23 -16.36 -1.39 -8.64
C ALA A 23 -17.59 -1.22 -9.54
N SER A 24 -17.42 -1.19 -10.86
CA SER A 24 -18.55 -1.11 -11.79
C SER A 24 -19.44 -2.35 -11.72
N GLY A 25 -18.85 -3.55 -11.64
CA GLY A 25 -19.60 -4.80 -11.44
C GLY A 25 -20.45 -4.80 -10.17
N LEU A 26 -19.98 -4.15 -9.09
CA LEU A 26 -20.72 -3.98 -7.85
C LEU A 26 -21.87 -2.97 -8.01
N VAL A 27 -21.62 -1.81 -8.63
CA VAL A 27 -22.65 -0.76 -8.87
C VAL A 27 -23.79 -1.31 -9.74
N PHE A 28 -23.46 -2.05 -10.79
CA PHE A 28 -24.44 -2.67 -11.68
C PHE A 28 -25.05 -3.97 -11.12
N ARG A 29 -24.67 -4.39 -9.90
CA ARG A 29 -25.12 -5.62 -9.24
C ARG A 29 -24.90 -6.89 -10.08
N ILE A 30 -23.90 -6.86 -10.95
CA ILE A 30 -23.52 -8.01 -11.80
C ILE A 30 -22.81 -9.08 -10.96
N ILE A 31 -22.10 -8.65 -9.92
CA ILE A 31 -21.27 -9.49 -9.05
C ILE A 31 -21.84 -9.44 -7.62
N SER A 32 -21.98 -10.59 -6.97
CA SER A 32 -22.37 -10.62 -5.55
C SER A 32 -21.22 -10.14 -4.67
N VAL A 33 -21.53 -9.59 -3.49
CA VAL A 33 -20.48 -9.13 -2.56
C VAL A 33 -19.54 -10.27 -2.15
N GLU A 34 -20.05 -11.50 -2.05
CA GLU A 34 -19.26 -12.70 -1.75
C GLU A 34 -18.24 -13.01 -2.85
N GLN A 35 -18.67 -12.94 -4.12
CA GLN A 35 -17.79 -13.14 -5.27
C GLN A 35 -16.73 -12.04 -5.36
N MET A 36 -17.09 -10.81 -5.04
CA MET A 36 -16.14 -9.69 -4.95
C MET A 36 -15.06 -9.96 -3.89
N LEU A 37 -15.46 -10.38 -2.69
CA LEU A 37 -14.53 -10.69 -1.59
C LEU A 37 -13.59 -11.85 -1.95
N LEU A 38 -14.11 -12.90 -2.58
CA LEU A 38 -13.30 -14.02 -3.09
C LEU A 38 -12.28 -13.53 -4.12
N CYS A 39 -12.73 -12.76 -5.12
CA CYS A 39 -11.85 -12.22 -6.16
C CYS A 39 -10.72 -11.35 -5.57
N MET A 40 -11.06 -10.44 -4.66
CA MET A 40 -10.09 -9.59 -3.97
C MET A 40 -9.09 -10.41 -3.14
N SER A 41 -9.56 -11.49 -2.49
CA SER A 41 -8.69 -12.39 -1.73
C SER A 41 -7.67 -13.11 -2.62
N PHE A 42 -8.09 -13.59 -3.79
CA PHE A 42 -7.17 -14.20 -4.77
C PHE A 42 -6.16 -13.20 -5.34
N ILE A 43 -6.59 -11.98 -5.66
CA ILE A 43 -5.71 -10.90 -6.13
C ILE A 43 -4.68 -10.55 -5.04
N ALA A 44 -5.12 -10.39 -3.79
CA ALA A 44 -4.23 -10.10 -2.66
C ALA A 44 -3.20 -11.22 -2.44
N ALA A 45 -3.66 -12.49 -2.42
CA ALA A 45 -2.79 -13.64 -2.21
C ALA A 45 -1.75 -13.78 -3.34
N SER A 46 -2.17 -13.66 -4.60
CA SER A 46 -1.28 -13.72 -5.76
C SER A 46 -0.29 -12.55 -5.79
N GLY A 47 -0.74 -11.34 -5.46
CA GLY A 47 0.13 -10.16 -5.34
C GLY A 47 1.20 -10.32 -4.26
N LEU A 48 0.81 -10.80 -3.06
CA LEU A 48 1.75 -11.07 -1.98
C LEU A 48 2.77 -12.16 -2.36
N ALA A 49 2.33 -13.23 -3.02
CA ALA A 49 3.20 -14.29 -3.50
C ALA A 49 4.24 -13.76 -4.51
N LEU A 50 3.81 -12.91 -5.45
CA LEU A 50 4.69 -12.29 -6.44
C LEU A 50 5.73 -11.36 -5.78
N ILE A 51 5.30 -10.51 -4.85
CA ILE A 51 6.20 -9.62 -4.10
C ILE A 51 7.25 -10.45 -3.34
N PHE A 52 6.81 -11.51 -2.65
CA PHE A 52 7.72 -12.39 -1.92
C PHE A 52 8.72 -13.10 -2.83
N ALA A 53 8.28 -13.57 -4.00
CA ALA A 53 9.13 -14.18 -5.01
C ALA A 53 10.20 -13.20 -5.52
N VAL A 54 9.80 -11.97 -5.88
CA VAL A 54 10.71 -10.92 -6.36
C VAL A 54 11.72 -10.52 -5.27
N LEU A 55 11.28 -10.36 -4.02
CA LEU A 55 12.18 -10.08 -2.90
C LEU A 55 13.19 -11.21 -2.66
N SER A 56 12.71 -12.45 -2.70
CA SER A 56 13.57 -13.63 -2.52
C SER A 56 14.60 -13.73 -3.64
N PHE A 57 14.20 -13.45 -4.89
CA PHE A 57 15.09 -13.42 -6.04
C PHE A 57 16.14 -12.31 -5.92
N ASN A 58 15.73 -11.07 -5.64
CA ASN A 58 16.63 -9.93 -5.48
C ASN A 58 17.62 -10.15 -4.33
N ARG A 59 17.18 -10.66 -3.17
CA ARG A 59 18.07 -11.00 -2.05
C ARG A 59 19.07 -12.10 -2.39
N ARG A 60 18.66 -13.12 -3.15
CA ARG A 60 19.57 -14.19 -3.61
C ARG A 60 20.64 -13.65 -4.55
N ILE A 61 20.27 -12.76 -5.47
CA ILE A 61 21.23 -12.12 -6.36
C ILE A 61 22.19 -11.24 -5.55
N ASP A 62 21.70 -10.39 -4.65
CA ASP A 62 22.55 -9.52 -3.84
C ASP A 62 23.62 -10.29 -3.05
N LYS A 63 23.24 -11.42 -2.43
CA LYS A 63 24.19 -12.33 -1.77
C LYS A 63 25.26 -12.89 -2.72
N LYS A 64 24.87 -13.30 -3.93
CA LYS A 64 25.80 -13.80 -4.96
C LYS A 64 26.73 -12.69 -5.47
N LEU A 65 26.25 -11.46 -5.56
CA LEU A 65 27.04 -10.31 -5.98
C LEU A 65 28.09 -9.94 -4.92
N GLY A 66 27.73 -9.97 -3.63
CA GLY A 66 28.69 -9.75 -2.54
C GLY A 66 29.88 -10.73 -2.58
N GLN A 67 29.65 -11.97 -3.02
CA GLN A 67 30.71 -12.98 -3.18
C GLN A 67 31.52 -12.79 -4.48
N ALA A 68 30.89 -12.34 -5.58
CA ALA A 68 31.53 -12.18 -6.89
C ALA A 68 32.40 -10.90 -7.01
N VAL A 69 32.18 -9.89 -6.16
CA VAL A 69 33.01 -8.68 -6.09
C VAL A 69 34.48 -9.01 -5.79
N LEU A 70 34.77 -10.15 -5.17
CA LEU A 70 36.13 -10.59 -4.84
C LEU A 70 36.88 -11.23 -6.03
N THR A 71 36.22 -11.58 -7.13
CA THR A 71 36.81 -12.46 -8.17
C THR A 71 36.72 -11.96 -9.61
N THR A 72 35.88 -10.98 -9.96
CA THR A 72 35.72 -10.53 -11.37
C THR A 72 35.41 -9.04 -11.52
N ALA A 73 35.74 -8.46 -12.68
CA ALA A 73 35.44 -7.08 -13.09
C ALA A 73 33.93 -6.80 -13.04
N TYR A 74 33.48 -6.37 -11.87
CA TYR A 74 32.09 -6.20 -11.53
C TYR A 74 31.52 -4.90 -12.12
N SER A 75 30.35 -4.97 -12.75
CA SER A 75 29.64 -3.77 -13.21
C SER A 75 28.93 -3.12 -12.04
N ILE A 76 29.56 -2.09 -11.47
CA ILE A 76 29.03 -1.25 -10.38
C ILE A 76 27.56 -0.85 -10.60
N SER A 77 27.16 -0.61 -11.85
CA SER A 77 25.79 -0.22 -12.22
C SER A 77 24.73 -1.27 -11.86
N ARG A 78 25.03 -2.57 -11.97
CA ARG A 78 24.06 -3.64 -11.64
C ARG A 78 23.78 -3.73 -10.14
N ALA A 79 24.78 -3.55 -9.29
CA ALA A 79 24.58 -3.50 -7.82
C ALA A 79 23.67 -2.33 -7.44
N TYR A 80 23.91 -1.14 -8.00
CA TYR A 80 23.08 0.03 -7.74
C TYR A 80 21.62 -0.21 -8.13
N GLN A 81 21.37 -0.83 -9.29
CA GLN A 81 20.01 -1.13 -9.74
C GLN A 81 19.27 -2.11 -8.82
N ILE A 82 19.97 -3.14 -8.30
CA ILE A 82 19.35 -4.11 -7.38
C ILE A 82 19.03 -3.46 -6.05
N LYS A 83 19.94 -2.62 -5.52
CA LYS A 83 19.70 -1.85 -4.30
C LYS A 83 18.51 -0.90 -4.45
N GLU A 84 18.43 -0.19 -5.58
CA GLU A 84 17.30 0.69 -5.89
C GLU A 84 15.97 -0.08 -5.94
N ASN A 85 15.93 -1.22 -6.65
CA ASN A 85 14.73 -2.06 -6.69
C ASN A 85 14.30 -2.56 -5.31
N ILE A 86 15.26 -2.95 -4.45
CA ILE A 86 14.96 -3.37 -3.08
C ILE A 86 14.36 -2.22 -2.27
N HIS A 87 14.91 -1.01 -2.38
CA HIS A 87 14.37 0.18 -1.72
C HIS A 87 12.94 0.48 -2.18
N VAL A 88 12.67 0.44 -3.48
CA VAL A 88 11.33 0.65 -4.03
C VAL A 88 10.34 -0.39 -3.50
N ILE A 89 10.70 -1.68 -3.47
CA ILE A 89 9.81 -2.72 -2.94
C ILE A 89 9.55 -2.52 -1.43
N GLN A 90 10.55 -2.08 -0.66
CA GLN A 90 10.34 -1.76 0.76
C GLN A 90 9.37 -0.60 0.95
N ALA A 91 9.46 0.43 0.12
CA ALA A 91 8.52 1.56 0.14
C ALA A 91 7.08 1.10 -0.19
N ILE A 92 6.92 0.28 -1.24
CA ILE A 92 5.63 -0.30 -1.62
C ILE A 92 5.05 -1.15 -0.48
N LEU A 93 5.87 -1.97 0.18
CA LEU A 93 5.43 -2.77 1.32
C LEU A 93 4.97 -1.92 2.51
N ARG A 94 5.61 -0.78 2.78
CA ARG A 94 5.16 0.15 3.83
C ARG A 94 3.80 0.75 3.49
N LEU A 95 3.58 1.14 2.24
CA LEU A 95 2.28 1.61 1.77
C LEU A 95 1.21 0.51 1.85
N ALA A 96 1.56 -0.72 1.44
CA ALA A 96 0.67 -1.88 1.55
C ALA A 96 0.27 -2.14 3.00
N PHE A 97 1.18 -1.97 3.97
CA PHE A 97 0.85 -2.08 5.38
C PHE A 97 -0.11 -1.00 5.86
N VAL A 98 0.05 0.25 5.41
CA VAL A 98 -0.90 1.34 5.71
C VAL A 98 -2.27 1.03 5.13
N LEU A 99 -2.34 0.57 3.88
CA LEU A 99 -3.57 0.12 3.23
C LEU A 99 -4.24 -0.99 4.03
N LEU A 100 -3.49 -2.02 4.44
CA LEU A 100 -4.01 -3.13 5.24
C LEU A 100 -4.57 -2.62 6.58
N ALA A 101 -3.83 -1.75 7.27
CA ALA A 101 -4.24 -1.18 8.54
C ALA A 101 -5.51 -0.31 8.44
N LEU A 102 -5.76 0.31 7.29
CA LEU A 102 -7.00 1.04 7.01
C LEU A 102 -8.17 0.14 6.64
N ASN A 103 -7.92 -0.96 5.91
CA ASN A 103 -8.97 -1.89 5.50
C ASN A 103 -9.47 -2.78 6.64
N VAL A 104 -8.63 -3.12 7.63
CA VAL A 104 -9.05 -3.97 8.75
C VAL A 104 -10.23 -3.35 9.53
N PRO A 105 -10.19 -2.07 9.98
CA PRO A 105 -11.34 -1.43 10.63
C PRO A 105 -12.60 -1.40 9.76
N ILE A 106 -12.45 -1.14 8.46
CA ILE A 106 -13.58 -1.11 7.52
C ILE A 106 -14.24 -2.49 7.44
N MET A 107 -13.44 -3.55 7.31
CA MET A 107 -13.94 -4.92 7.28
C MET A 107 -14.62 -5.32 8.61
N VAL A 108 -14.02 -4.95 9.75
CA VAL A 108 -14.61 -5.21 11.08
C VAL A 108 -15.95 -4.48 11.23
N LEU A 109 -16.03 -3.23 10.81
CA LEU A 109 -17.27 -2.44 10.84
C LEU A 109 -18.32 -3.05 9.91
N GLU A 110 -17.95 -3.44 8.69
CA GLU A 110 -18.88 -4.09 7.76
C GLU A 110 -19.45 -5.39 8.34
N ILE A 111 -18.60 -6.25 8.91
CA ILE A 111 -19.03 -7.49 9.57
C ILE A 111 -19.96 -7.17 10.74
N ALA A 112 -19.57 -6.24 11.62
CA ALA A 112 -20.39 -5.83 12.76
C ALA A 112 -21.75 -5.32 12.29
N PHE A 113 -21.80 -4.45 11.28
CA PHE A 113 -23.05 -3.93 10.75
C PHE A 113 -23.93 -5.00 10.12
N ARG A 114 -23.37 -5.98 9.41
CA ARG A 114 -24.16 -7.10 8.88
C ARG A 114 -24.80 -7.93 10.00
N PHE A 115 -24.07 -8.16 11.09
CA PHE A 115 -24.62 -8.87 12.25
C PHE A 115 -25.70 -8.03 12.97
N PHE A 116 -25.45 -6.75 13.24
CA PHE A 116 -26.39 -5.90 13.98
C PHE A 116 -27.59 -5.42 13.15
N ALA A 117 -27.44 -5.24 11.84
CA ALA A 117 -28.55 -4.83 10.98
C ALA A 117 -29.63 -5.91 10.86
N SER A 118 -29.33 -7.15 11.21
CA SER A 118 -30.36 -8.20 11.34
C SER A 118 -31.36 -7.95 12.47
N VAL A 119 -31.04 -7.06 13.42
CA VAL A 119 -31.84 -6.83 14.64
C VAL A 119 -32.75 -5.60 14.52
N ASP A 120 -32.28 -4.49 13.94
CA ASP A 120 -33.02 -3.20 13.87
C ASP A 120 -33.22 -2.65 12.43
N GLY A 121 -32.89 -3.45 11.41
CA GLY A 121 -33.31 -3.33 10.01
C GLY A 121 -32.92 -2.06 9.25
N ALA A 122 -33.58 -0.93 9.53
CA ALA A 122 -33.54 0.28 8.70
C ALA A 122 -32.53 1.32 9.20
N THR A 123 -32.57 1.68 10.48
CA THR A 123 -31.73 2.77 11.03
C THR A 123 -30.26 2.36 11.09
N SER A 124 -29.99 1.12 11.47
CA SER A 124 -28.64 0.54 11.51
C SER A 124 -28.01 0.46 10.12
N ALA A 125 -28.79 0.17 9.08
CA ALA A 125 -28.32 0.12 7.70
C ALA A 125 -27.96 1.50 7.15
N ILE A 126 -28.77 2.52 7.44
CA ILE A 126 -28.47 3.91 7.05
C ILE A 126 -27.18 4.40 7.72
N PHE A 127 -27.04 4.15 9.03
CA PHE A 127 -25.84 4.54 9.77
C PHE A 127 -24.58 3.81 9.27
N ALA A 128 -24.70 2.52 8.96
CA ALA A 128 -23.62 1.72 8.40
C ALA A 128 -23.14 2.27 7.05
N ASN A 129 -24.07 2.55 6.14
CA ASN A 129 -23.76 3.11 4.83
C ASN A 129 -23.09 4.49 4.96
N ALA A 130 -23.63 5.38 5.79
CA ALA A 130 -23.05 6.69 6.02
C ALA A 130 -21.63 6.61 6.62
N SER A 131 -21.40 5.68 7.55
CA SER A 131 -20.08 5.43 8.11
C SER A 131 -19.10 4.95 7.03
N MET A 132 -19.52 4.00 6.20
CA MET A 132 -18.71 3.49 5.09
C MET A 132 -18.35 4.58 4.08
N ASP A 133 -19.30 5.46 3.72
CA ASP A 133 -19.03 6.60 2.82
C ASP A 133 -17.97 7.56 3.39
N VAL A 134 -18.03 7.84 4.70
CA VAL A 134 -17.01 8.64 5.38
C VAL A 134 -15.65 7.94 5.33
N PHE A 135 -15.57 6.64 5.61
CA PHE A 135 -14.31 5.90 5.51
C PHE A 135 -13.74 5.89 4.09
N ILE A 136 -14.58 5.64 3.09
CA ILE A 136 -14.18 5.63 1.67
C ILE A 136 -13.65 7.01 1.25
N SER A 137 -14.29 8.11 1.70
CA SER A 137 -13.85 9.47 1.36
C SER A 137 -12.52 9.88 2.03
N ILE A 138 -12.27 9.43 3.27
CA ILE A 138 -11.03 9.72 4.00
C ILE A 138 -9.86 8.85 3.51
N TYR A 139 -10.14 7.63 3.02
CA TYR A 139 -9.16 6.67 2.56
C TYR A 139 -8.08 7.23 1.60
N PRO A 140 -8.42 7.90 0.47
CA PRO A 140 -7.42 8.45 -0.44
C PRO A 140 -6.60 9.57 0.21
N MET A 141 -7.19 10.36 1.12
CA MET A 141 -6.44 11.40 1.84
C MET A 141 -5.33 10.76 2.68
N ILE A 142 -5.65 9.75 3.50
CA ILE A 142 -4.66 9.07 4.33
C ILE A 142 -3.58 8.42 3.47
N LEU A 143 -3.97 7.81 2.35
CA LEU A 143 -3.02 7.19 1.43
C LEU A 143 -2.03 8.23 0.90
N VAL A 144 -2.53 9.32 0.32
CA VAL A 144 -1.71 10.38 -0.26
C VAL A 144 -0.81 11.02 0.80
N THR A 145 -1.32 11.29 2.00
CA THR A 145 -0.50 11.85 3.09
C THR A 145 0.53 10.86 3.62
N SER A 146 0.35 9.55 3.43
CA SER A 146 1.32 8.53 3.85
C SER A 146 2.48 8.32 2.86
N VAL A 147 2.31 8.68 1.58
CA VAL A 147 3.33 8.49 0.53
C VAL A 147 4.69 9.12 0.89
N PRO A 148 4.77 10.38 1.35
CA PRO A 148 6.05 11.00 1.69
C PRO A 148 6.81 10.30 2.82
N PHE A 149 6.12 9.53 3.67
CA PHE A 149 6.73 8.78 4.78
C PHE A 149 7.16 7.37 4.39
N SER A 150 6.78 6.91 3.19
CA SER A 150 7.12 5.55 2.73
C SER A 150 8.58 5.45 2.27
N ASP A 151 9.11 6.50 1.63
CA ASP A 151 10.48 6.55 1.08
C ASP A 151 11.11 7.95 1.17
N VAL A 152 12.44 7.99 1.33
CA VAL A 152 13.24 9.22 1.40
C VAL A 152 13.21 10.01 0.08
N VAL A 153 13.07 9.34 -1.05
CA VAL A 153 12.94 9.97 -2.36
C VAL A 153 11.63 10.75 -2.45
N PHE A 154 10.51 10.20 -1.97
CA PHE A 154 9.23 10.90 -1.94
C PHE A 154 9.25 12.07 -0.96
N GLU A 155 9.83 11.89 0.23
CA GLU A 155 10.08 12.97 1.18
C GLU A 155 10.84 14.14 0.53
N ARG A 156 11.99 13.85 -0.09
CA ARG A 156 12.82 14.87 -0.74
C ARG A 156 12.09 15.53 -1.91
N SER A 157 11.30 14.77 -2.65
CA SER A 157 10.52 15.27 -3.79
C SER A 157 9.43 16.24 -3.32
N LEU A 158 8.71 15.91 -2.24
CA LEU A 158 7.73 16.80 -1.63
C LEU A 158 8.38 18.08 -1.13
N LYS A 159 9.50 17.97 -0.38
CA LYS A 159 10.22 19.13 0.19
C LYS A 159 10.77 20.11 -0.86
N ARG A 160 10.97 19.65 -2.11
CA ARG A 160 11.41 20.50 -3.23
C ARG A 160 10.30 21.37 -3.83
N LEU A 161 9.03 21.05 -3.56
CA LEU A 161 7.90 21.86 -4.05
C LEU A 161 7.82 23.19 -3.30
N TRP A 162 7.18 24.19 -3.91
CA TRP A 162 6.87 25.45 -3.23
C TRP A 162 5.98 25.19 -2.01
N LYS A 163 6.43 25.59 -0.81
CA LYS A 163 5.83 25.25 0.50
C LYS A 163 5.81 23.75 0.86
N GLY A 164 6.56 22.93 0.13
CA GLY A 164 6.62 21.49 0.37
C GLY A 164 7.16 21.11 1.75
N GLN A 165 8.10 21.89 2.28
CA GLN A 165 8.63 21.73 3.63
C GLN A 165 7.55 22.00 4.70
N ASP A 166 6.78 23.09 4.58
CA ASP A 166 5.69 23.42 5.51
C ASP A 166 4.61 22.33 5.52
N ILE A 167 4.24 21.82 4.33
CA ILE A 167 3.29 20.71 4.18
C ILE A 167 3.86 19.46 4.85
N PHE A 168 5.13 19.12 4.60
CA PHE A 168 5.76 17.96 5.21
C PHE A 168 5.80 18.08 6.73
N ASP A 169 6.11 19.25 7.27
CA ASP A 169 6.18 19.48 8.72
C ASP A 169 4.80 19.39 9.37
N ALA A 170 3.75 19.91 8.72
CA ALA A 170 2.36 19.75 9.16
C ALA A 170 1.93 18.27 9.18
N LEU A 171 2.21 17.53 8.11
CA LEU A 171 1.96 16.08 8.06
C LEU A 171 2.79 15.35 9.12
N ALA A 172 4.08 15.67 9.24
CA ALA A 172 4.97 15.04 10.19
C ALA A 172 4.51 15.29 11.62
N HIS A 173 3.94 16.45 11.94
CA HIS A 173 3.33 16.71 13.25
C HIS A 173 2.15 15.77 13.53
N ILE A 174 1.26 15.57 12.54
CA ILE A 174 0.12 14.64 12.63
C ILE A 174 0.60 13.19 12.87
N TYR A 175 1.67 12.76 12.17
CA TYR A 175 2.18 11.40 12.27
C TYR A 175 3.19 11.18 13.43
N ARG A 176 3.95 12.19 13.87
CA ARG A 176 4.98 12.08 14.95
C ARG A 176 4.39 11.78 16.32
N PHE A 177 3.13 12.14 16.57
CA PHE A 177 2.41 11.72 17.77
C PHE A 177 2.40 10.18 17.93
N ARG A 178 2.67 9.43 16.85
CA ARG A 178 2.72 7.97 16.84
C ARG A 178 4.10 7.37 17.13
N GLN A 179 5.21 8.03 16.77
CA GLN A 179 6.56 7.44 16.91
C GLN A 179 7.19 7.65 18.30
N GLN A 180 6.91 8.77 18.98
CA GLN A 180 7.39 8.96 20.36
C GLN A 180 6.81 7.92 21.34
N LYS A 181 5.66 7.30 21.01
CA LYS A 181 5.01 6.27 21.85
C LYS A 181 5.58 4.86 21.69
N HIS A 182 6.49 4.62 20.72
CA HIS A 182 7.15 3.32 20.52
C HIS A 182 8.67 3.35 20.75
N GLY A 183 9.26 4.55 20.91
CA GLY A 183 10.67 4.70 21.30
C GLY A 183 10.94 4.61 22.80
N SER A 184 9.91 4.45 23.65
CA SER A 184 10.04 4.46 25.11
C SER A 184 9.88 3.11 25.80
N SER A 185 9.77 1.99 25.06
CA SER A 185 9.62 0.63 25.63
C SER A 185 10.83 -0.28 25.39
N THR A 186 11.98 0.30 25.04
CA THR A 186 13.27 -0.40 24.99
C THR A 186 14.36 0.43 25.67
N MET A 187 14.10 0.84 26.91
CA MET A 187 15.12 1.16 27.90
C MET A 187 14.88 0.32 29.14
#